data_AF-A0A9D3WH80-F1
#
_entry.id   AF-A0A9D3WH80-F1
#
_cell.length_a   1.000
_cell.length_b   1.000
_cell.length_c   1.000
_cell.angle_alpha   90.00
_cell.angle_beta   90.00
_cell.angle_gamma   90.00
#
_symmetry.space_group_name_H-M   'P 1'
#
loop_
_entity.id
_entity.type
_entity.pdbx_description
1 polymer ?
#
loop_
_entity_poly.entity_id
_entity_poly.type
_entity_poly.pdbx_seq_one_letter_code
_entity_poly.pdbx_strand_id
1 'polypeptide(L)' 'MDVENGYFLAKFQSTVDYDKVLSQGPWVIFGHYLTVQPWTIDFNPNLPYPNLLLSWIRFPGLPSHLYQKQILMEI' A
#
# COMPACT_ATOMS: atom_id res chain seq x y z
N MET A 1 4.02 14.51 -5.85
CA MET A 1 5.28 15.06 -6.36
C MET A 1 6.01 13.92 -7.07
N ASP A 2 6.53 14.15 -8.27
CA ASP A 2 7.36 13.18 -8.97
C ASP A 2 8.74 13.11 -8.28
N VAL A 3 9.24 11.89 -8.06
CA VAL A 3 10.51 11.61 -7.36
C VAL A 3 11.53 10.96 -8.32
N GLU A 4 11.15 10.73 -9.59
CA GLU A 4 11.90 9.99 -10.63
C GLU A 4 11.73 8.46 -10.59
N ASN A 5 12.14 7.80 -11.68
CA ASN A 5 12.07 6.34 -11.88
C ASN A 5 10.65 5.73 -11.67
N GLY A 6 9.60 6.50 -11.99
CA GLY A 6 8.22 6.06 -11.84
C GLY A 6 7.69 6.08 -10.39
N TYR A 7 8.44 6.66 -9.45
CA TYR A 7 8.00 6.84 -8.07
C TYR A 7 7.30 8.18 -7.86
N PHE A 8 6.22 8.16 -7.09
CA PHE A 8 5.44 9.34 -6.76
C PHE A 8 5.29 9.46 -5.25
N LEU A 9 5.50 10.67 -4.73
CA LEU A 9 5.21 11.01 -3.35
C LEU A 9 3.81 11.58 -3.22
N ALA A 10 2.99 10.95 -2.39
CA ALA A 10 1.68 11.44 -1.98
C ALA A 10 1.73 11.86 -0.51
N LYS A 11 1.25 13.08 -0.21
CA LYS A 11 1.14 13.60 1.16
C LYS A 11 -0.33 13.71 1.53
N PHE A 12 -0.70 13.11 2.66
CA PHE A 12 -2.07 13.13 3.19
C PHE A 12 -2.17 14.11 4.36
N GLN A 13 -3.30 14.79 4.49
CA GLN A 13 -3.60 15.64 5.66
C GLN A 13 -4.31 14.86 6.76
N SER A 14 -5.04 13.81 6.38
CA SER A 14 -5.79 12.93 7.27
C SER A 14 -5.05 11.60 7.45
N THR A 15 -4.82 11.21 8.70
CA THR A 15 -4.28 9.89 9.04
C THR A 15 -5.22 8.77 8.59
N VAL A 16 -6.54 9.01 8.64
CA VAL A 16 -7.54 8.05 8.18
C VAL A 16 -7.40 7.77 6.68
N ASP A 17 -7.13 8.79 5.88
CA ASP A 17 -6.95 8.61 4.43
C ASP A 17 -5.62 7.94 4.12
N TYR A 18 -4.56 8.29 4.84
CA TYR A 18 -3.27 7.60 4.76
C TYR A 18 -3.41 6.09 5.04
N ASP A 19 -4.08 5.74 6.14
CA ASP A 19 -4.29 4.34 6.53
C ASP A 19 -5.15 3.59 5.51
N LYS A 20 -6.17 4.24 4.93
CA LYS A 20 -6.98 3.64 3.85
C LYS A 20 -6.13 3.36 2.61
N VAL A 21 -5.30 4.30 2.19
CA VAL A 21 -4.44 4.11 1.01
C VAL A 21 -3.45 2.96 1.23
N LEU A 22 -2.93 2.78 2.44
CA LEU A 22 -2.06 1.64 2.75
C LEU A 22 -2.82 0.31 2.83
N SER A 23 -3.99 0.28 3.46
CA SER A 23 -4.68 -0.98 3.82
C SER A 23 -5.67 -1.50 2.79
N GLN A 24 -6.28 -0.63 1.97
CA GLN A 24 -7.42 -1.00 1.12
C GLN A 24 -7.05 -1.45 -0.31
N GLY A 25 -5.76 -1.62 -0.63
CA GLY A 25 -5.32 -2.05 -1.95
C GLY A 25 -5.69 -3.50 -2.32
N PRO A 26 -5.37 -3.96 -3.54
CA PRO A 26 -4.44 -3.37 -4.51
C PRO A 26 -5.04 -2.21 -5.32
N TRP A 27 -4.21 -1.20 -5.60
CA TRP A 27 -4.60 -0.02 -6.37
C TRP A 27 -4.29 -0.23 -7.85
N VAL A 28 -5.27 0.11 -8.69
CA VAL A 28 -5.10 0.12 -10.15
C VAL A 28 -5.50 1.49 -10.67
N ILE A 29 -4.58 2.14 -11.37
CA ILE A 29 -4.83 3.42 -12.03
C ILE A 29 -4.52 3.24 -13.52
N PHE A 30 -5.49 3.54 -14.39
CA PHE A 30 -5.39 3.35 -15.83
C PHE A 30 -4.90 1.93 -16.24
N GLY A 31 -5.35 0.89 -15.53
CA GLY A 31 -4.94 -0.50 -15.81
C GLY A 31 -3.55 -0.89 -15.30
N HIS A 32 -2.81 0.02 -14.67
CA HIS A 32 -1.49 -0.25 -14.09
C HIS A 32 -1.62 -0.50 -12.58
N TYR A 33 -1.03 -1.59 -12.10
CA TYR A 33 -0.93 -1.87 -10.67
C TYR A 33 0.03 -0.90 -10.00
N LEU A 34 -0.40 -0.34 -8.88
CA LEU A 34 0.43 0.53 -8.07
C LEU A 34 0.84 -0.16 -6.79
N THR A 35 2.14 -0.12 -6.52
CA THR A 35 2.70 -0.44 -5.23
C THR A 35 2.68 0.80 -4.36
N VAL A 36 2.15 0.68 -3.15
CA VAL A 36 2.11 1.75 -2.16
C VAL A 36 2.97 1.32 -0.98
N GLN A 37 3.83 2.21 -0.49
CA GLN A 37 4.60 2.01 0.73
C GLN A 37 4.66 3.30 1.56
N PRO A 38 4.80 3.20 2.88
CA PRO A 38 5.18 4.33 3.72
C PRO A 38 6.47 4.96 3.22
N TRP A 39 6.54 6.29 3.31
CA TRP A 39 7.78 7.00 3.03
C TRP A 39 8.82 6.68 4.12
N THR A 40 10.07 6.49 3.71
CA THR A 40 11.21 6.28 4.61
C THR A 40 12.36 7.19 4.20
N ILE A 41 13.20 7.58 5.18
CA ILE A 41 14.37 8.43 4.95
C ILE A 41 15.43 7.71 4.09
N ASP A 42 15.46 6.38 4.16
CA ASP A 42 16.38 5.52 3.39
C ASP A 42 15.85 5.22 1.97
N PHE A 43 14.79 5.91 1.54
CA PHE A 43 14.20 5.69 0.23
C PHE A 43 15.14 6.18 -0.86
N ASN A 44 15.55 5.26 -1.75
CA ASN A 44 16.39 5.57 -2.89
C ASN A 44 15.70 5.10 -4.19
N PRO A 45 15.24 6.03 -5.06
CA PRO A 45 14.54 5.68 -6.30
C PRO A 45 15.45 4.98 -7.32
N ASN A 46 16.77 5.02 -7.15
CA ASN A 46 17.74 4.38 -8.05
C ASN A 46 17.98 2.89 -7.73
N LEU A 47 17.42 2.38 -6.63
CA LEU A 47 17.49 0.95 -6.35
C LEU A 47 16.57 0.18 -7.29
N PRO A 48 17.00 -0.99 -7.79
CA PRO A 48 16.20 -1.78 -8.71
C PRO A 48 14.92 -2.33 -8.07
N TYR A 49 14.88 -2.44 -6.74
CA TYR A 49 13.74 -2.94 -5.98
C TYR A 49 13.54 -2.13 -4.68
N PRO A 50 12.29 -1.91 -4.24
CA PRO A 50 12.04 -1.31 -2.93
C PRO A 50 12.47 -2.29 -1.82
N ASN A 51 13.09 -1.77 -0.76
CA ASN A 51 13.51 -2.56 0.39
C ASN A 51 12.31 -3.13 1.19
N LEU A 52 11.13 -2.53 1.05
CA LEU A 52 9.91 -2.95 1.72
C LEU A 52 8.77 -3.00 0.69
N LEU A 53 8.10 -4.15 0.59
CA LEU A 53 6.93 -4.32 -0.27
C LEU A 53 5.72 -4.63 0.61
N LEU A 54 4.73 -3.75 0.59
CA LEU A 54 3.41 -4.06 1.13
C LEU A 54 2.64 -4.90 0.12
N SER A 55 2.36 -6.14 0.50
CA SER A 55 1.51 -7.06 -0.27
C SER A 55 0.11 -7.12 0.32
N TRP A 56 -0.91 -6.88 -0.50
CA TRP A 56 -2.30 -7.15 -0.13
C TRP A 56 -2.61 -8.62 -0.38
N ILE A 57 -2.74 -9.39 0.69
CA ILE A 57 -3.12 -10.79 0.63
C ILE A 57 -4.66 -10.86 0.68
N ARG A 58 -5.28 -11.44 -0.35
CA ARG A 58 -6.69 -11.85 -0.31
C ARG A 58 -6.76 -13.36 -0.17
N PHE A 59 -7.39 -13.82 0.89
CA PHE A 59 -7.70 -15.23 1.08
C PHE A 59 -8.90 -15.60 0.19
N PRO A 60 -8.71 -16.48 -0.81
CA PRO A 60 -9.82 -16.95 -1.63
C PRO A 60 -10.80 -17.72 -0.74
N GLY A 61 -12.07 -17.30 -0.74
CA GLY A 61 -13.13 -17.92 0.07
C GLY A 61 -13.39 -17.26 1.43
N LEU A 62 -12.61 -16.26 1.85
CA LEU A 62 -12.92 -15.50 3.05
C LEU A 62 -14.01 -14.44 2.73
N PRO A 63 -15.18 -14.47 3.38
CA PRO A 63 -16.20 -13.44 3.22
C PRO A 63 -15.68 -12.05 3.61
N SER A 64 -16.15 -11.00 2.94
CA SER A 64 -15.71 -9.61 3.16
C SER A 64 -15.85 -9.14 4.61
N HIS A 65 -16.86 -9.63 5.35
CA HIS A 65 -17.07 -9.27 6.75
C HIS A 65 -16.03 -9.86 7.71
N LEU A 66 -15.33 -10.94 7.33
CA LEU A 66 -14.25 -11.54 8.12
C LEU A 66 -12.88 -10.88 7.90
N TYR A 67 -12.79 -9.90 6.98
CA TYR A 67 -11.58 -9.08 6.81
C TYR A 67 -11.47 -7.94 7.84
N GLN A 68 -12.28 -7.94 8.90
CA GLN A 68 -12.09 -7.01 10.00
C GLN A 68 -10.78 -7.32 10.72
N LYS A 69 -9.96 -6.28 10.92
CA LYS A 69 -8.64 -6.38 11.56
C LYS A 69 -8.67 -7.15 12.89
N GLN A 70 -9.74 -6.97 13.67
CA GLN A 70 -9.92 -7.67 14.95
C GLN A 70 -9.97 -9.19 14.74
N ILE A 71 -10.79 -9.67 13.81
CA ILE A 71 -10.97 -11.10 13.50
C ILE A 71 -9.67 -11.71 12.96
N LEU A 72 -8.96 -10.98 12.09
CA LEU A 72 -7.70 -11.43 11.51
C LEU A 72 -6.53 -11.49 12.51
N MET A 73 -6.56 -10.67 13.56
CA MET A 73 -5.49 -10.61 14.58
C MET A 73 -5.76 -11.47 15.82
N GLU A 74 -6.95 -12.07 15.91
CA GLU A 74 -7.36 -12.93 17.03
C GLU A 74 -7.03 -14.42 16.79
N ILE A 75 -6.58 -14.78 15.58
CA ILE A 75 -6.09 -16.12 15.20
C ILE A 75 -4.57 -16.16 15.33
#